data_AF-A0A931VBX6-F1
#
_entry.id   AF-A0A931VBX6-F1
#
_cell.length_a   1.000
_cell.length_b   1.000
_cell.length_c   1.000
_cell.angle_alpha   90.00
_cell.angle_beta   90.00
_cell.angle_gamma   90.00
#
_symmetry.space_group_name_H-M   'P 1'
#
loop_
_entity.id
_entity.type
_entity.pdbx_description
1 polymer ?
#
loop_
_entity_poly.entity_id
_entity_poly.type
_entity_poly.pdbx_seq_one_letter_code
_entity_poly.pdbx_strand_id
1 'polypeptide(L)'
;MNRFNIPRQTIALGLLFGILVVVFLAGRALFVPRSFGLYGHYRGDAIKDNESLAIQFAGSTACADCHADIFDLKAGSFHANVACEVCHGAAADHIADPGKMKQSAPRERGLCPLCHNYNPARPTGFPQIITDRHNPGKPCMKCHNPHDPKPPSVPAGCNECHRAIANQLAVSPHAALDCTICHDVPETHKISPRQNRPGKPNNNNFCGRCHAKPADTSTNAPPAAELIPTHRVEIKTHAGRYLCWECHYPHHPEAGP
;
A
#
# COMPACT_ATOMS: atom_id res chain seq x y z
N MET A 1 50.09 -24.47 49.20
CA MET A 1 48.70 -24.32 48.72
C MET A 1 48.50 -22.86 48.36
N ASN A 2 48.62 -22.48 47.07
CA ASN A 2 48.43 -21.08 46.65
C ASN A 2 46.98 -20.68 46.85
N ARG A 3 46.73 -19.81 47.83
CA ARG A 3 45.45 -19.13 47.97
C ARG A 3 45.39 -18.08 46.87
N PHE A 4 44.57 -18.34 45.84
CA PHE A 4 44.29 -17.36 44.81
C PHE A 4 43.78 -16.07 45.47
N ASN A 5 44.54 -14.97 45.38
CA ASN A 5 44.13 -13.67 45.87
C ASN A 5 43.13 -13.08 44.89
N ILE A 6 41.86 -13.46 45.02
CA ILE A 6 40.78 -12.96 44.16
C ILE A 6 40.54 -11.48 44.53
N PRO A 7 40.62 -10.55 43.56
CA PRO A 7 40.30 -9.15 43.82
C PRO A 7 38.87 -8.99 44.36
N ARG A 8 38.67 -8.10 45.32
CA ARG A 8 37.36 -7.85 45.95
C ARG A 8 36.29 -7.48 44.92
N GLN A 9 36.68 -6.81 43.83
CA GLN A 9 35.83 -6.46 42.70
C GLN A 9 35.27 -7.70 41.99
N THR A 10 36.09 -8.75 41.84
CA THR A 10 35.69 -10.02 41.21
C THR A 10 34.65 -10.75 42.06
N ILE A 11 34.79 -10.71 43.39
CA ILE A 11 33.82 -11.28 44.33
C ILE A 11 32.48 -10.53 44.23
N ALA A 12 32.51 -9.19 44.28
CA ALA A 12 31.32 -8.36 44.20
C ALA A 12 30.57 -8.54 42.86
N LEU A 13 31.30 -8.55 41.73
CA LEU A 13 30.74 -8.79 40.41
C LEU A 13 30.16 -10.21 40.28
N GLY A 14 30.86 -11.21 40.83
CA GLY A 14 30.39 -12.59 40.86
C GLY A 14 29.08 -12.75 41.63
N LEU A 15 28.93 -12.07 42.78
CA LEU A 15 27.68 -12.08 43.55
C LEU A 15 26.53 -11.41 42.79
N LEU A 16 26.77 -10.24 42.19
CA LEU A 16 25.76 -9.54 41.39
C LEU A 16 25.30 -10.42 40.21
N PHE A 17 26.24 -11.02 39.49
CA PHE A 17 25.93 -11.93 38.38
C PHE A 17 25.15 -13.16 38.87
N GLY A 18 25.55 -13.75 39.99
CA GLY A 18 24.82 -14.85 40.62
C GLY A 18 23.37 -14.48 40.95
N ILE A 19 23.14 -13.29 41.54
CA ILE A 19 21.79 -12.78 41.81
C ILE A 19 21.00 -12.64 40.51
N LEU A 20 21.58 -12.04 39.46
CA LEU A 20 20.93 -11.88 38.16
C LEU A 20 20.54 -13.23 37.54
N VAL A 21 21.42 -14.23 37.61
CA VAL A 21 21.11 -15.59 37.12
C VAL A 21 19.97 -16.22 37.90
N VAL A 22 19.97 -16.11 39.24
CA VAL A 22 18.89 -16.65 40.08
C VAL A 22 17.55 -15.97 39.75
N VAL A 23 17.55 -14.64 39.64
CA VAL A 23 16.35 -13.86 39.24
C VAL A 23 15.86 -14.28 37.86
N PHE A 24 16.76 -14.46 36.90
CA PHE A 24 16.42 -14.92 35.55
C PHE A 24 15.80 -16.32 35.55
N LEU A 25 16.40 -17.28 36.27
CA LEU A 25 15.89 -18.65 36.35
C LEU A 25 14.52 -18.70 37.04
N ALA A 26 14.34 -17.93 38.12
CA ALA A 26 13.05 -17.79 38.80
C ALA A 26 12.01 -17.17 37.86
N GLY A 27 12.35 -16.10 37.15
CA GLY A 27 11.49 -15.48 36.15
C GLY A 27 11.10 -16.47 35.05
N ARG A 28 12.04 -17.24 34.53
CA ARG A 28 11.76 -18.29 33.52
C ARG A 28 10.79 -19.34 34.08
N ALA A 29 11.01 -19.82 35.30
CA ALA A 29 10.16 -20.84 35.92
C ALA A 29 8.71 -20.33 36.17
N LEU A 30 8.53 -19.03 36.42
CA LEU A 30 7.23 -18.42 36.68
C LEU A 30 6.48 -18.02 35.39
N PHE A 31 7.19 -17.48 34.40
CA PHE A 31 6.56 -16.89 33.21
C PHE A 31 6.52 -17.79 31.99
N VAL A 32 7.32 -18.88 31.93
CA VAL A 32 7.30 -19.82 30.80
C VAL A 32 6.29 -20.94 31.10
N PRO A 33 5.16 -21.01 30.35
CA PRO A 33 4.18 -22.08 30.52
C PRO A 33 4.80 -23.45 30.26
N ARG A 34 4.30 -24.49 30.96
CA ARG A 34 4.77 -25.87 30.77
C ARG A 34 4.62 -26.38 29.33
N SER A 35 3.60 -25.90 28.62
CA SER A 35 3.34 -26.24 27.22
C SER A 35 4.09 -25.36 26.21
N PHE A 36 4.90 -24.41 26.65
CA PHE A 36 5.68 -23.56 25.74
C PHE A 36 6.67 -24.39 24.93
N GLY A 37 6.70 -24.21 23.60
CA GLY A 37 7.63 -24.92 22.73
C GLY A 37 7.11 -26.25 22.18
N LEU A 38 5.97 -26.77 22.64
CA LEU A 38 5.47 -28.10 22.26
C LEU A 38 5.17 -28.21 20.75
N TYR A 39 4.63 -27.15 20.15
CA TYR A 39 4.22 -27.10 18.74
C TYR A 39 4.84 -25.91 17.97
N GLY A 40 5.81 -25.23 18.57
CA GLY A 40 6.41 -23.99 18.04
C GLY A 40 6.69 -22.97 19.15
N HIS A 41 7.13 -21.76 18.76
CA HIS A 41 7.54 -20.72 19.71
C HIS A 41 6.34 -19.97 20.34
N TYR A 42 5.43 -20.72 20.96
CA TYR A 42 4.24 -20.23 21.65
C TYR A 42 3.78 -21.25 22.71
N ARG A 43 2.78 -20.87 23.53
CA ARG A 43 2.16 -21.74 24.53
C ARG A 43 1.28 -22.80 23.86
N GLY A 44 1.65 -24.07 23.92
CA GLY A 44 0.93 -25.16 23.24
C GLY A 44 -0.55 -25.28 23.63
N ASP A 45 -0.89 -25.03 24.91
CA ASP A 45 -2.30 -25.07 25.37
C ASP A 45 -3.18 -23.99 24.74
N ALA A 46 -2.59 -22.93 24.16
CA ALA A 46 -3.35 -21.88 23.48
C ALA A 46 -4.18 -22.41 22.29
N ILE A 47 -3.79 -23.54 21.70
CA ILE A 47 -4.57 -24.18 20.63
C ILE A 47 -5.92 -24.62 21.19
N LYS A 48 -5.93 -25.38 22.29
CA LYS A 48 -7.16 -25.86 22.93
C LYS A 48 -8.01 -24.71 23.46
N ASP A 49 -7.35 -23.69 24.02
CA ASP A 49 -8.04 -22.48 24.48
C ASP A 49 -8.77 -21.80 23.31
N ASN A 50 -8.12 -21.64 22.15
CA ASN A 50 -8.73 -21.05 20.96
C ASN A 50 -9.83 -21.94 20.36
N GLU A 51 -9.63 -23.25 20.33
CA GLU A 51 -10.64 -24.22 19.86
C GLU A 51 -11.90 -24.22 20.74
N SER A 52 -11.77 -23.89 22.03
CA SER A 52 -12.90 -23.82 22.96
C SER A 52 -13.78 -22.58 22.79
N LEU A 53 -13.33 -21.60 21.98
CA LEU A 53 -14.11 -20.39 21.72
C LEU A 53 -15.31 -20.72 20.82
N ALA A 54 -16.45 -20.11 21.13
CA ALA A 54 -17.63 -20.24 20.29
C ALA A 54 -17.38 -19.67 18.88
N ILE A 55 -17.73 -20.44 17.85
CA ILE A 55 -17.61 -20.03 16.46
C ILE A 55 -18.58 -18.87 16.20
N GLN A 56 -18.04 -17.70 15.87
CA GLN A 56 -18.82 -16.52 15.48
C GLN A 56 -18.82 -16.33 13.96
N PHE A 57 -17.73 -16.70 13.30
CA PHE A 57 -17.55 -16.56 11.87
C PHE A 57 -17.85 -17.88 11.16
N ALA A 58 -18.71 -17.83 10.17
CA ALA A 58 -19.14 -18.96 9.38
C ALA A 58 -18.07 -19.45 8.39
N GLY A 59 -17.22 -18.55 7.91
CA GLY A 59 -16.38 -18.80 6.75
C GLY A 59 -17.15 -18.67 5.43
N SER A 60 -16.43 -18.31 4.36
CA SER A 60 -17.04 -17.97 3.07
C SER A 60 -17.66 -19.16 2.33
N THR A 61 -17.16 -20.38 2.57
CA THR A 61 -17.67 -21.60 1.89
C THR A 61 -19.09 -21.93 2.34
N ALA A 62 -19.40 -21.76 3.63
CA ALA A 62 -20.74 -22.02 4.16
C ALA A 62 -21.81 -21.08 3.59
N CYS A 63 -21.41 -19.91 3.06
CA CYS A 63 -22.32 -19.01 2.36
C CYS A 63 -22.76 -19.56 0.99
N ALA A 64 -21.92 -20.35 0.32
CA ALA A 64 -22.18 -20.83 -1.04
C ALA A 64 -23.38 -21.80 -1.11
N ASP A 65 -23.64 -22.55 -0.03
CA ASP A 65 -24.71 -23.53 0.06
C ASP A 65 -26.11 -22.93 -0.13
N CYS A 66 -26.29 -21.64 0.23
CA CYS A 66 -27.56 -20.92 0.08
C CYS A 66 -27.47 -19.70 -0.86
N HIS A 67 -26.27 -19.15 -1.11
CA HIS A 67 -26.07 -17.93 -1.90
C HIS A 67 -25.09 -18.15 -3.07
N ALA A 68 -25.19 -19.29 -3.76
CA ALA A 68 -24.31 -19.69 -4.86
C ALA A 68 -24.14 -18.58 -5.94
N ASP A 69 -25.23 -17.99 -6.43
CA ASP A 69 -25.17 -16.97 -7.49
C ASP A 69 -24.30 -15.76 -7.10
N ILE A 70 -24.43 -15.29 -5.85
CA ILE A 70 -23.65 -14.17 -5.33
C ILE A 70 -22.22 -14.58 -5.04
N PHE A 71 -22.02 -15.80 -4.54
CA PHE A 71 -20.70 -16.36 -4.31
C PHE A 71 -19.90 -16.44 -5.63
N ASP A 72 -20.50 -16.98 -6.68
CA ASP A 72 -19.88 -17.15 -7.99
C ASP A 72 -19.62 -15.80 -8.67
N LEU A 73 -20.58 -14.88 -8.61
CA LEU A 73 -20.40 -13.51 -9.10
C LEU A 73 -19.18 -12.85 -8.45
N LYS A 74 -19.08 -12.96 -7.13
CA LYS A 74 -17.96 -12.39 -6.38
C LYS A 74 -16.65 -13.11 -6.66
N ALA A 75 -16.66 -14.43 -6.79
CA ALA A 75 -15.48 -15.23 -7.10
C ALA A 75 -14.85 -14.85 -8.45
N GLY A 76 -15.67 -14.42 -9.42
CA GLY A 76 -15.19 -13.89 -10.71
C GLY A 76 -14.80 -12.41 -10.70
N SER A 77 -14.88 -11.72 -9.56
CA SER A 77 -14.71 -10.25 -9.47
C SER A 77 -13.39 -9.82 -8.84
N PHE A 78 -13.13 -8.50 -8.82
CA PHE A 78 -11.99 -7.93 -8.09
C PHE A 78 -12.06 -8.08 -6.56
N HIS A 79 -13.20 -8.50 -6.00
CA HIS A 79 -13.37 -8.85 -4.59
C HIS A 79 -13.35 -10.37 -4.32
N ALA A 80 -12.90 -11.19 -5.28
CA ALA A 80 -12.85 -12.67 -5.13
C ALA A 80 -12.26 -13.12 -3.79
N ASN A 81 -11.15 -12.49 -3.38
CA ASN A 81 -10.40 -12.87 -2.18
C ASN A 81 -10.83 -12.15 -0.88
N VAL A 82 -11.88 -11.34 -0.89
CA VAL A 82 -12.41 -10.68 0.32
C VAL A 82 -13.45 -11.61 0.96
N ALA A 83 -13.33 -12.02 2.21
CA ALA A 83 -14.36 -12.87 2.81
C ALA A 83 -15.71 -12.12 2.96
N CYS A 84 -16.84 -12.83 2.84
CA CYS A 84 -18.19 -12.23 2.96
C CYS A 84 -18.35 -11.44 4.26
N GLU A 85 -17.82 -12.00 5.34
CA GLU A 85 -17.93 -11.50 6.70
C GLU A 85 -17.09 -10.24 6.96
N VAL A 86 -16.15 -9.89 6.06
CA VAL A 86 -15.46 -8.59 6.09
C VAL A 86 -16.45 -7.44 5.92
N CYS A 87 -17.48 -7.66 5.10
CA CYS A 87 -18.52 -6.67 4.85
C CYS A 87 -19.77 -6.90 5.68
N HIS A 88 -20.20 -8.17 5.79
CA HIS A 88 -21.49 -8.52 6.38
C HIS A 88 -21.44 -8.77 7.90
N GLY A 89 -20.23 -8.89 8.47
CA GLY A 89 -20.04 -9.26 9.87
C GLY A 89 -20.10 -10.77 10.09
N ALA A 90 -19.99 -11.17 11.35
CA ALA A 90 -20.00 -12.56 11.79
C ALA A 90 -21.34 -13.25 11.48
N ALA A 91 -21.29 -14.39 10.78
CA ALA A 91 -22.48 -15.00 10.21
C ALA A 91 -22.93 -16.33 10.84
N ALA A 92 -22.27 -16.83 11.89
CA ALA A 92 -22.59 -18.15 12.47
C ALA A 92 -24.07 -18.29 12.86
N ASP A 93 -24.66 -17.30 13.53
CA ASP A 93 -26.07 -17.32 13.94
C ASP A 93 -27.04 -17.33 12.76
N HIS A 94 -26.69 -16.66 11.65
CA HIS A 94 -27.50 -16.69 10.43
C HIS A 94 -27.47 -18.04 9.75
N ILE A 95 -26.35 -18.75 9.79
CA ILE A 95 -26.29 -20.11 9.25
C ILE A 95 -27.10 -21.07 10.12
N ALA A 96 -27.05 -20.90 11.44
CA ALA A 96 -27.81 -21.73 12.37
C ALA A 96 -29.33 -21.53 12.23
N ASP A 97 -29.80 -20.29 12.04
CA ASP A 97 -31.21 -19.98 11.83
C ASP A 97 -31.40 -18.83 10.81
N PRO A 98 -31.39 -19.14 9.50
CA PRO A 98 -31.45 -18.13 8.43
C PRO A 98 -32.75 -17.32 8.41
N GLY A 99 -33.85 -17.90 8.92
CA GLY A 99 -35.16 -17.25 8.95
C GLY A 99 -35.28 -16.20 10.06
N LYS A 100 -34.58 -16.42 11.19
CA LYS A 100 -34.64 -15.56 12.36
C LYS A 100 -33.57 -14.48 12.38
N MET A 101 -32.37 -14.78 11.90
CA MET A 101 -31.23 -13.87 11.91
C MET A 101 -30.91 -13.44 10.47
N LYS A 102 -31.13 -12.17 10.15
CA LYS A 102 -30.76 -11.60 8.84
C LYS A 102 -29.39 -10.97 8.93
N GLN A 103 -28.51 -11.30 7.98
CA GLN A 103 -27.23 -10.62 7.92
C GLN A 103 -27.33 -9.20 7.40
N SER A 104 -26.61 -8.31 8.07
CA SER A 104 -26.53 -6.92 7.68
C SER A 104 -25.63 -6.78 6.47
N ALA A 105 -25.94 -5.83 5.59
CA ALA A 105 -25.04 -5.41 4.53
C ALA A 105 -24.67 -3.95 4.80
N PRO A 106 -23.40 -3.55 4.65
CA PRO A 106 -22.97 -2.19 4.92
C PRO A 106 -23.65 -1.27 3.90
N ARG A 107 -24.68 -0.54 4.35
CA ARG A 107 -25.42 0.40 3.48
C ARG A 107 -24.80 1.78 3.44
N GLU A 108 -24.01 2.09 4.45
CA GLU A 108 -23.35 3.37 4.61
C GLU A 108 -21.98 3.43 3.93
N ARG A 109 -21.43 4.64 3.82
CA ARG A 109 -20.16 4.90 3.14
C ARG A 109 -18.92 4.49 3.94
N GLY A 110 -19.06 4.17 5.23
CA GLY A 110 -17.91 4.07 6.15
C GLY A 110 -16.95 2.90 5.89
N LEU A 111 -17.46 1.76 5.40
CA LEU A 111 -16.65 0.53 5.36
C LEU A 111 -15.69 0.46 4.17
N CYS A 112 -16.14 0.80 2.96
CA CYS A 112 -15.32 0.69 1.74
C CYS A 112 -14.01 1.54 1.82
N PRO A 113 -14.04 2.78 2.36
CA PRO A 113 -12.85 3.60 2.54
C PRO A 113 -11.74 3.02 3.41
N LEU A 114 -12.03 2.06 4.30
CA LEU A 114 -10.98 1.41 5.09
C LEU A 114 -9.93 0.75 4.20
N CYS A 115 -10.35 0.28 3.02
CA CYS A 115 -9.48 -0.26 1.99
C CYS A 115 -9.20 0.77 0.90
N HIS A 116 -10.26 1.43 0.38
CA HIS A 116 -10.20 2.22 -0.85
C HIS A 116 -9.88 3.70 -0.66
N ASN A 117 -9.69 4.20 0.57
CA ASN A 117 -9.18 5.57 0.72
C ASN A 117 -7.71 5.63 0.30
N TYR A 118 -7.27 6.82 -0.12
CA TYR A 118 -5.88 7.05 -0.48
C TYR A 118 -4.96 6.80 0.71
N ASN A 119 -3.95 5.97 0.48
CA ASN A 119 -2.90 5.58 1.42
C ASN A 119 -1.65 5.28 0.57
N PRO A 120 -0.56 6.02 0.75
CA PRO A 120 0.65 5.88 -0.06
C PRO A 120 1.36 4.53 0.11
N ALA A 121 1.07 3.78 1.19
CA ALA A 121 1.62 2.43 1.39
C ALA A 121 0.90 1.35 0.56
N ARG A 122 -0.21 1.68 -0.13
CA ARG A 122 -0.89 0.72 -1.00
C ARG A 122 -0.13 0.54 -2.31
N PRO A 123 -0.13 -0.67 -2.89
CA PRO A 123 0.51 -0.91 -4.18
C PRO A 123 -0.09 -0.05 -5.29
N THR A 124 0.75 0.41 -6.22
CA THR A 124 0.32 1.09 -7.45
C THR A 124 -0.69 0.22 -8.22
N GLY A 125 -1.77 0.83 -8.70
CA GLY A 125 -2.85 0.15 -9.41
C GLY A 125 -3.92 -0.48 -8.51
N PHE A 126 -3.77 -0.45 -7.17
CA PHE A 126 -4.89 -0.74 -6.28
C PHE A 126 -5.91 0.41 -6.36
N PRO A 127 -7.22 0.15 -6.58
CA PRO A 127 -8.21 1.22 -6.73
C PRO A 127 -8.34 2.05 -5.45
N GLN A 128 -7.96 3.33 -5.53
CA GLN A 128 -8.03 4.26 -4.41
C GLN A 128 -8.69 5.57 -4.80
N ILE A 129 -9.44 6.13 -3.86
CA ILE A 129 -10.11 7.42 -3.98
C ILE A 129 -9.71 8.33 -2.81
N ILE A 130 -9.83 9.64 -3.02
CA ILE A 130 -9.89 10.59 -1.89
C ILE A 130 -11.36 10.71 -1.53
N THR A 131 -11.74 10.17 -0.38
CA THR A 131 -13.14 10.08 0.04
C THR A 131 -13.87 11.42 0.05
N ASP A 132 -13.21 12.51 0.41
CA ASP A 132 -13.84 13.85 0.43
C ASP A 132 -14.08 14.42 -0.97
N ARG A 133 -13.37 13.93 -1.98
CA ARG A 133 -13.45 14.43 -3.38
C ARG A 133 -14.25 13.53 -4.30
N HIS A 134 -14.45 12.27 -3.93
CA HIS A 134 -15.15 11.30 -4.76
C HIS A 134 -16.60 11.11 -4.29
N ASN A 135 -17.51 11.94 -4.80
CA ASN A 135 -18.95 11.88 -4.48
C ASN A 135 -19.22 11.92 -2.95
N PRO A 136 -18.85 13.02 -2.26
CA PRO A 136 -19.02 13.13 -0.81
C PRO A 136 -20.49 12.92 -0.39
N GLY A 137 -20.70 12.22 0.73
CA GLY A 137 -22.04 11.93 1.28
C GLY A 137 -22.85 10.84 0.56
N LYS A 138 -22.43 10.38 -0.64
CA LYS A 138 -23.14 9.31 -1.35
C LYS A 138 -22.55 7.93 -1.00
N PRO A 139 -23.39 6.93 -0.63
CA PRO A 139 -22.91 5.57 -0.43
C PRO A 139 -22.30 4.98 -1.71
N CYS A 140 -21.16 4.31 -1.58
CA CYS A 140 -20.41 3.74 -2.70
C CYS A 140 -21.28 2.82 -3.58
N MET A 141 -22.17 2.06 -2.94
CA MET A 141 -23.01 1.07 -3.60
C MET A 141 -24.10 1.63 -4.52
N LYS A 142 -24.33 2.95 -4.48
CA LYS A 142 -25.25 3.62 -5.42
C LYS A 142 -24.69 3.64 -6.85
N CYS A 143 -23.37 3.50 -6.99
CA CYS A 143 -22.68 3.51 -8.28
C CYS A 143 -21.91 2.21 -8.53
N HIS A 144 -21.43 1.52 -7.48
CA HIS A 144 -20.64 0.30 -7.60
C HIS A 144 -21.37 -0.91 -7.03
N ASN A 145 -21.30 -2.06 -7.69
CA ASN A 145 -21.76 -3.32 -7.11
C ASN A 145 -20.63 -3.92 -6.24
N PRO A 146 -20.77 -4.09 -4.90
CA PRO A 146 -19.70 -4.65 -4.07
C PRO A 146 -19.35 -6.11 -4.38
N HIS A 147 -20.29 -6.86 -4.95
CA HIS A 147 -20.08 -8.25 -5.37
C HIS A 147 -19.49 -8.35 -6.79
N ASP A 148 -19.46 -7.26 -7.53
CA ASP A 148 -18.78 -7.16 -8.82
C ASP A 148 -18.29 -5.72 -9.04
N PRO A 149 -17.27 -5.29 -8.27
CA PRO A 149 -16.88 -3.89 -8.23
C PRO A 149 -16.11 -3.53 -9.50
N LYS A 150 -16.87 -3.13 -10.53
CA LYS A 150 -16.34 -2.56 -11.76
C LYS A 150 -16.43 -1.03 -11.68
N PRO A 151 -15.38 -0.31 -12.09
CA PRO A 151 -15.51 1.11 -12.35
C PRO A 151 -16.60 1.35 -13.43
N PRO A 152 -17.42 2.40 -13.30
CA PRO A 152 -18.47 2.71 -14.28
C PRO A 152 -17.89 3.06 -15.66
N SER A 153 -16.64 3.49 -15.70
CA SER A 153 -15.85 3.70 -16.92
C SER A 153 -14.47 3.07 -16.74
N VAL A 154 -13.91 2.55 -17.83
CA VAL A 154 -12.52 2.08 -17.83
C VAL A 154 -11.61 3.27 -17.46
N PRO A 155 -10.67 3.11 -16.52
CA PRO A 155 -9.71 4.15 -16.19
C PRO A 155 -8.99 4.62 -17.45
N ALA A 156 -9.31 5.83 -17.92
CA ALA A 156 -8.73 6.39 -19.14
C ALA A 156 -7.44 7.16 -18.87
N GLY A 157 -7.27 7.66 -17.64
CA GLY A 157 -6.15 8.52 -17.24
C GLY A 157 -5.08 7.79 -16.42
N CYS A 158 -3.84 8.28 -16.53
CA CYS A 158 -2.69 7.75 -15.78
C CYS A 158 -2.86 7.91 -14.26
N ASN A 159 -3.48 9.01 -13.83
CA ASN A 159 -3.74 9.39 -12.44
C ASN A 159 -4.69 8.42 -11.70
N GLU A 160 -5.50 7.65 -12.42
CA GLU A 160 -6.42 6.68 -11.82
C GLU A 160 -5.68 5.47 -11.22
N CYS A 161 -4.57 5.04 -11.84
CA CYS A 161 -3.71 3.97 -11.33
C CYS A 161 -2.47 4.51 -10.60
N HIS A 162 -1.94 5.67 -11.03
CA HIS A 162 -0.73 6.31 -10.50
C HIS A 162 -1.06 7.51 -9.61
N ARG A 163 -2.13 7.41 -8.81
CA ARG A 163 -2.65 8.52 -8.00
C ARG A 163 -1.60 9.18 -7.11
N ALA A 164 -0.67 8.40 -6.55
CA ALA A 164 0.41 8.92 -5.73
C ALA A 164 1.33 9.87 -6.50
N ILE A 165 1.80 9.45 -7.68
CA ILE A 165 2.64 10.29 -8.56
C ILE A 165 1.83 11.48 -9.07
N ALA A 166 0.57 11.29 -9.45
CA ALA A 166 -0.30 12.38 -9.91
C ALA A 166 -0.53 13.44 -8.83
N ASN A 167 -0.70 13.04 -7.56
CA ASN A 167 -0.84 13.97 -6.45
C ASN A 167 0.47 14.75 -6.19
N GLN A 168 1.63 14.13 -6.37
CA GLN A 168 2.93 14.82 -6.27
C GLN A 168 3.10 15.81 -7.43
N LEU A 169 2.83 15.37 -8.67
CA LEU A 169 2.94 16.18 -9.87
C LEU A 169 2.03 17.41 -9.80
N ALA A 170 0.82 17.26 -9.24
CA ALA A 170 -0.15 18.34 -9.09
C ALA A 170 0.34 19.53 -8.25
N VAL A 171 1.40 19.37 -7.46
CA VAL A 171 2.03 20.44 -6.68
C VAL A 171 3.46 20.75 -7.14
N SER A 172 3.89 20.19 -8.28
CA SER A 172 5.23 20.44 -8.85
C SER A 172 5.20 21.53 -9.93
N PRO A 173 6.37 22.03 -10.36
CA PRO A 173 6.46 22.95 -11.51
C PRO A 173 5.94 22.38 -12.83
N HIS A 174 5.75 21.06 -12.92
CA HIS A 174 5.24 20.36 -14.11
C HIS A 174 3.75 20.01 -14.01
N ALA A 175 3.01 20.55 -13.04
CA ALA A 175 1.60 20.21 -12.79
C ALA A 175 0.68 20.37 -14.01
N ALA A 176 1.03 21.27 -14.95
CA ALA A 176 0.26 21.52 -16.17
C ALA A 176 0.58 20.59 -17.34
N LEU A 177 1.59 19.72 -17.21
CA LEU A 177 2.00 18.80 -18.26
C LEU A 177 1.29 17.46 -18.15
N ASP A 178 0.79 16.94 -19.28
CA ASP A 178 0.29 15.58 -19.36
C ASP A 178 1.42 14.56 -19.16
N CYS A 179 1.10 13.41 -18.56
CA CYS A 179 2.07 12.36 -18.27
C CYS A 179 2.78 11.87 -19.55
N THR A 180 2.05 11.81 -20.66
CA THR A 180 2.52 11.33 -21.98
C THR A 180 3.47 12.29 -22.68
N ILE A 181 3.63 13.52 -22.17
CA ILE A 181 4.67 14.43 -22.68
C ILE A 181 6.04 13.83 -22.42
N CYS A 182 6.25 13.27 -21.21
CA CYS A 182 7.53 12.71 -20.77
C CYS A 182 7.62 11.19 -20.90
N HIS A 183 6.49 10.49 -20.77
CA HIS A 183 6.44 9.04 -20.78
C HIS A 183 5.90 8.50 -22.09
N ASP A 184 6.65 7.60 -22.72
CA ASP A 184 6.16 6.78 -23.82
C ASP A 184 5.40 5.57 -23.23
N VAL A 185 4.08 5.54 -23.41
CA VAL A 185 3.21 4.56 -22.77
C VAL A 185 2.50 3.75 -23.85
N PRO A 186 2.85 2.46 -24.06
CA PRO A 186 2.10 1.63 -25.00
C PRO A 186 0.69 1.38 -24.47
N GLU A 187 -0.31 1.27 -25.34
CA GLU A 187 -1.70 0.98 -24.92
C GLU A 187 -1.81 -0.34 -24.13
N THR A 188 -0.94 -1.31 -24.42
CA THR A 188 -0.85 -2.57 -23.69
C THR A 188 -0.42 -2.42 -22.23
N HIS A 189 0.16 -1.28 -21.83
CA HIS A 189 0.43 -0.95 -20.43
C HIS A 189 -0.87 -0.84 -19.61
N LYS A 190 -1.94 -0.28 -20.19
CA LYS A 190 -3.22 -0.11 -19.48
C LYS A 190 -3.91 -1.45 -19.19
N ILE A 191 -3.58 -2.49 -19.96
CA ILE A 191 -4.14 -3.84 -19.83
C ILE A 191 -3.22 -4.73 -18.97
N SER A 192 -1.92 -4.73 -19.25
CA SER A 192 -0.92 -5.59 -18.61
C SER A 192 0.30 -4.78 -18.13
N PRO A 193 0.15 -3.93 -17.09
CA PRO A 193 1.16 -2.94 -16.70
C PRO A 193 2.46 -3.54 -16.17
N ARG A 194 2.40 -4.78 -15.66
CA ARG A 194 3.59 -5.50 -15.15
C ARG A 194 4.48 -6.02 -16.28
N GLN A 195 3.89 -6.35 -17.42
CA GLN A 195 4.59 -6.89 -18.58
C GLN A 195 5.04 -5.76 -19.53
N ASN A 196 4.21 -4.74 -19.69
CA ASN A 196 4.47 -3.61 -20.57
C ASN A 196 4.68 -2.38 -19.72
N ARG A 197 5.93 -1.98 -19.47
CA ARG A 197 6.26 -0.81 -18.65
C ARG A 197 6.33 0.45 -19.51
N PRO A 198 5.92 1.62 -18.99
CA PRO A 198 6.08 2.88 -19.70
C PRO A 198 7.56 3.26 -19.75
N GLY A 199 7.98 3.84 -20.87
CA GLY A 199 9.28 4.45 -21.04
C GLY A 199 9.41 5.73 -20.23
N LYS A 200 10.65 6.15 -19.98
CA LYS A 200 10.99 7.46 -19.40
C LYS A 200 12.14 8.07 -20.20
N PRO A 201 12.37 9.40 -20.12
CA PRO A 201 13.47 10.04 -20.83
C PRO A 201 14.80 9.39 -20.48
N ASN A 202 15.53 8.94 -21.49
CA ASN A 202 16.82 8.24 -21.34
C ASN A 202 18.02 9.13 -21.70
N ASN A 203 17.78 10.40 -22.02
CA ASN A 203 18.80 11.40 -22.33
C ASN A 203 18.32 12.80 -21.95
N ASN A 204 19.26 13.73 -21.80
CA ASN A 204 18.98 15.09 -21.33
C ASN A 204 18.45 16.03 -22.42
N ASN A 205 18.58 15.66 -23.70
CA ASN A 205 18.05 16.45 -24.80
C ASN A 205 16.53 16.57 -24.72
N PHE A 206 15.86 15.54 -24.19
CA PHE A 206 14.42 15.59 -23.93
C PHE A 206 14.04 16.78 -23.03
N CYS A 207 14.68 16.89 -21.86
CA CYS A 207 14.47 18.02 -20.93
C CYS A 207 14.90 19.35 -21.58
N GLY A 208 15.97 19.31 -22.38
CA GLY A 208 16.51 20.47 -23.10
C GLY A 208 15.52 21.11 -24.08
N ARG A 209 14.50 20.40 -24.57
CA ARG A 209 13.45 20.98 -25.43
C ARG A 209 12.74 22.15 -24.76
N CYS A 210 12.66 22.14 -23.43
CA CYS A 210 12.05 23.20 -22.64
C CYS A 210 13.08 23.95 -21.78
N HIS A 211 14.13 23.29 -21.29
CA HIS A 211 15.07 23.86 -20.32
C HIS A 211 16.43 24.28 -20.90
N ALA A 212 16.73 24.00 -22.18
CA ALA A 212 18.01 24.40 -22.76
C ALA A 212 18.04 25.91 -23.08
N LYS A 213 19.21 26.53 -22.94
CA LYS A 213 19.42 27.90 -23.43
C LYS A 213 19.17 27.97 -24.96
N PRO A 214 18.76 29.14 -25.50
CA PRO A 214 18.46 29.28 -26.94
C PRO A 214 19.60 28.89 -27.89
N ALA A 215 20.86 28.97 -27.44
CA ALA A 215 22.03 28.53 -28.22
C ALA A 215 22.12 26.99 -28.37
N ASP A 216 21.39 26.24 -27.55
CA ASP A 216 21.42 24.77 -27.46
C ASP A 216 20.12 24.11 -27.97
N THR A 217 19.10 24.88 -28.37
CA THR A 217 17.82 24.34 -28.84
C THR A 217 17.91 23.81 -30.27
N SER A 218 17.46 22.57 -30.50
CA SER A 218 17.28 22.03 -31.87
C SER A 218 16.06 22.67 -32.55
N THR A 219 16.01 22.61 -33.89
CA THR A 219 15.04 23.28 -34.77
C THR A 219 13.56 22.91 -34.54
N ASN A 220 13.26 21.98 -33.63
CA ASN A 220 11.91 21.52 -33.31
C ASN A 220 11.46 21.89 -31.88
N ALA A 221 12.12 22.86 -31.23
CA ALA A 221 11.66 23.40 -29.96
C ALA A 221 10.38 24.25 -30.18
N PRO A 222 9.36 24.14 -29.32
CA PRO A 222 8.23 25.06 -29.36
C PRO A 222 8.75 26.50 -29.22
N PRO A 223 8.12 27.48 -29.91
CA PRO A 223 8.64 28.85 -29.96
C PRO A 223 8.84 29.38 -28.54
N ALA A 224 10.06 29.84 -28.26
CA ALA A 224 10.54 30.26 -26.94
C ALA A 224 9.82 31.49 -26.35
N ALA A 225 8.75 31.97 -26.99
CA ALA A 225 8.17 33.30 -26.77
C ALA A 225 7.13 33.39 -25.64
N GLU A 226 6.73 32.28 -24.98
CA GLU A 226 5.70 32.34 -23.92
C GLU A 226 6.03 31.56 -22.63
N LEU A 227 7.22 30.95 -22.53
CA LEU A 227 7.60 30.14 -21.37
C LEU A 227 8.40 30.97 -20.35
N ILE A 228 7.91 30.98 -19.11
CA ILE A 228 8.46 31.69 -17.94
C ILE A 228 10.01 31.55 -17.90
N PRO A 229 10.79 32.64 -17.72
CA PRO A 229 12.26 32.65 -17.89
C PRO A 229 13.07 31.84 -16.87
N THR A 230 12.42 31.16 -15.93
CA THR A 230 13.11 30.62 -14.77
C THR A 230 13.73 29.26 -15.09
N HIS A 231 15.06 29.17 -14.96
CA HIS A 231 15.89 27.96 -14.97
C HIS A 231 16.19 27.36 -16.36
N ARG A 232 16.87 28.14 -17.22
CA ARG A 232 17.52 27.65 -18.46
C ARG A 232 18.96 27.22 -18.18
N VAL A 233 19.35 26.02 -18.60
CA VAL A 233 20.68 25.44 -18.38
C VAL A 233 21.36 25.09 -19.70
N GLU A 234 22.69 25.06 -19.70
CA GLU A 234 23.47 24.49 -20.81
C GLU A 234 23.53 22.97 -20.62
N ILE A 235 22.86 22.23 -21.50
CA ILE A 235 22.62 20.79 -21.30
C ILE A 235 23.94 20.00 -21.28
N LYS A 236 24.94 20.44 -22.05
CA LYS A 236 26.25 19.78 -22.17
C LYS A 236 27.09 19.86 -20.89
N THR A 237 27.00 20.98 -20.17
CA THR A 237 27.87 21.26 -19.02
C THR A 237 27.16 21.02 -17.69
N HIS A 238 25.83 21.19 -17.64
CA HIS A 238 25.06 21.09 -16.40
C HIS A 238 24.92 19.66 -15.87
N ALA A 239 24.52 18.72 -16.74
CA ALA A 239 24.21 17.36 -16.29
C ALA A 239 25.46 16.46 -16.17
N GLY A 240 26.56 16.82 -16.85
CA GLY A 240 27.77 16.01 -16.90
C GLY A 240 27.48 14.60 -17.42
N ARG A 241 27.69 13.59 -16.57
CA ARG A 241 27.45 12.17 -16.86
C ARG A 241 26.08 11.63 -16.40
N TYR A 242 25.30 12.45 -15.71
CA TYR A 242 24.03 12.06 -15.09
C TYR A 242 22.85 12.46 -15.97
N LEU A 243 21.72 11.78 -15.79
CA LEU A 243 20.45 12.19 -16.36
C LEU A 243 19.81 13.25 -15.47
N CYS A 244 19.10 14.22 -16.05
CA CYS A 244 18.48 15.31 -15.29
C CYS A 244 17.61 14.78 -14.14
N TRP A 245 16.85 13.70 -14.38
CA TRP A 245 15.95 13.13 -13.37
C TRP A 245 16.65 12.37 -12.23
N GLU A 246 17.98 12.16 -12.30
CA GLU A 246 18.76 11.55 -11.21
C GLU A 246 19.05 12.55 -10.09
N CYS A 247 19.04 13.85 -10.41
CA CYS A 247 19.22 14.94 -9.44
C CYS A 247 17.94 15.76 -9.23
N HIS A 248 17.12 15.90 -10.28
CA HIS A 248 15.85 16.61 -10.24
C HIS A 248 14.70 15.60 -10.19
N TYR A 249 13.69 15.85 -9.38
CA TYR A 249 12.53 14.95 -9.27
C TYR A 249 11.32 15.60 -9.93
N PRO A 250 11.04 15.37 -11.23
CA PRO A 250 10.08 16.20 -11.98
C PRO A 250 8.64 16.14 -11.47
N HIS A 251 8.30 15.06 -10.76
CA HIS A 251 6.99 14.86 -10.14
C HIS A 251 6.91 15.49 -8.74
N HIS A 252 8.02 15.82 -8.10
CA HIS A 252 8.00 16.40 -6.76
C HIS A 252 8.01 17.92 -6.85
N PRO A 253 7.39 18.62 -5.88
CA PRO A 253 7.78 19.99 -5.64
C PRO A 253 9.28 19.94 -5.34
N GLU A 254 10.10 20.50 -6.23
CA GLU A 254 11.51 20.69 -5.89
C GLU A 254 11.50 21.49 -4.58
N ALA A 255 12.22 21.02 -3.56
CA ALA A 255 12.54 21.88 -2.45
C ALA A 255 13.26 23.06 -3.07
N GLY A 256 12.55 24.19 -3.18
CA GLY A 256 13.15 25.39 -3.74
C GLY A 256 14.44 25.70 -2.99
N PRO A 257 15.43 26.31 -3.65
CA PRO A 257 16.48 27.01 -2.90
C PRO A 257 15.87 27.99 -1.90
#